data_AF-A0A3A5ID31-F1
#
_entry.id   AF-A0A3A5ID31-F1
#
_cell.length_a   1.000
_cell.length_b   1.000
_cell.length_c   1.000
_cell.angle_alpha   90.00
_cell.angle_beta   90.00
_cell.angle_gamma   90.00
#
_symmetry.space_group_name_H-M   'P 1'
#
loop_
_entity.id
_entity.type
_entity.pdbx_description
1 polymer ?
#
loop_
_entity_poly.entity_id
_entity_poly.type
_entity_poly.pdbx_seq_one_letter_code
_entity_poly.pdbx_strand_id
1 'polypeptide(L)' 'MNICLEANFTKVKRTFPDMDDKRALDSVYIGVSQAVAGVGTHEDLKELVKQYNDLLSTVTKEAI' A
#
# COMPACT_ATOMS: atom_id res chain seq x y z
N MET A 1 -12.82 5.74 5.50
CA MET A 1 -12.23 6.41 4.31
C MET A 1 -12.20 5.40 3.17
N ASN A 2 -12.48 5.79 1.92
CA ASN A 2 -12.33 4.84 0.80
C ASN A 2 -10.86 4.79 0.36
N ILE A 3 -10.10 3.89 0.98
CA ILE A 3 -8.66 3.73 0.73
C ILE A 3 -8.47 2.53 -0.18
N CYS A 4 -7.83 2.75 -1.33
CA CYS A 4 -7.41 1.68 -2.23
C CYS A 4 -5.87 1.69 -2.30
N LEU A 5 -5.23 0.83 -1.52
CA LEU A 5 -3.77 0.71 -1.46
C LEU A 5 -3.20 0.28 -2.82
N GLU A 6 -3.87 -0.67 -3.49
CA GLU A 6 -3.50 -1.19 -4.80
C GLU A 6 -3.43 -0.09 -5.87
N ALA A 7 -4.45 0.76 -5.97
CA ALA A 7 -4.45 1.86 -6.94
C ALA A 7 -3.27 2.83 -6.72
N ASN A 8 -2.92 3.09 -5.46
CA ASN A 8 -1.77 3.93 -5.12
C ASN A 8 -0.45 3.22 -5.45
N PHE A 9 -0.34 1.92 -5.18
CA PHE A 9 0.80 1.08 -5.58
C PHE A 9 1.01 1.10 -7.09
N THR A 10 -0.02 0.85 -7.89
CA THR A 10 0.04 0.91 -9.36
C THR A 10 0.48 2.29 -9.86
N LYS A 11 -0.01 3.37 -9.23
CA LYS A 11 0.40 4.73 -9.59
C LYS A 11 1.88 4.97 -9.30
N VAL A 12 2.39 4.49 -8.16
CA VAL A 12 3.82 4.58 -7.82
C VAL A 12 4.66 3.78 -8.81
N LYS A 13 4.30 2.52 -9.11
CA LYS A 13 5.00 1.69 -10.10
C LYS A 13 4.99 2.30 -11.50
N ARG A 14 3.90 2.94 -11.92
CA ARG A 14 3.87 3.67 -13.20
C ARG A 14 4.81 4.87 -13.23
N THR A 15 5.01 5.52 -12.08
CA THR A 15 5.88 6.70 -11.96
C THR A 15 7.35 6.31 -11.81
N PHE A 16 7.60 5.22 -11.09
CA PHE A 16 8.92 4.68 -10.77
C PHE A 16 8.98 3.19 -11.12
N PRO A 17 9.06 2.83 -12.42
CA PRO A 17 8.97 1.44 -12.87
C PRO A 17 10.09 0.55 -12.32
N ASP A 18 11.29 1.11 -12.16
CA ASP A 18 12.47 0.41 -11.67
C ASP A 18 12.50 0.27 -10.13
N MET A 19 11.54 0.88 -9.42
CA MET A 19 11.44 0.71 -7.98
C MET A 19 10.98 -0.71 -7.66
N ASP A 20 11.74 -1.40 -6.81
CA ASP A 20 11.37 -2.70 -6.26
C ASP A 20 9.94 -2.70 -5.70
N ASP A 21 9.18 -3.78 -5.96
CA ASP A 21 7.75 -3.83 -5.65
C ASP A 21 7.47 -3.73 -4.15
N LYS A 22 8.30 -4.39 -3.32
CA LYS A 22 8.18 -4.26 -1.88
C LYS A 22 8.44 -2.81 -1.46
N ARG A 23 9.49 -2.19 -1.99
CA ARG A 23 9.80 -0.79 -1.68
C ARG A 23 8.70 0.18 -2.11
N ALA A 24 8.09 -0.04 -3.27
CA ALA A 24 6.96 0.74 -3.75
C ALA A 24 5.74 0.58 -2.84
N LEU A 25 5.42 -0.67 -2.45
CA LEU A 25 4.32 -0.98 -1.55
C LEU A 25 4.51 -0.38 -0.15
N ASP A 26 5.68 -0.55 0.46
CA ASP A 26 6.03 0.01 1.76
C ASP A 26 5.87 1.54 1.76
N SER A 27 6.34 2.21 0.69
CA SER A 27 6.27 3.67 0.56
C SER A 27 4.82 4.17 0.51
N VAL A 28 3.97 3.49 -0.25
CA VAL A 28 2.53 3.80 -0.32
C VAL A 28 1.87 3.56 1.03
N TYR A 29 2.14 2.41 1.66
CA TYR A 29 1.56 2.07 2.96
C TYR A 29 1.91 3.10 4.03
N ILE A 30 3.16 3.58 4.08
CA ILE A 30 3.59 4.62 5.02
C ILE A 30 2.82 5.92 4.78
N GLY A 31 2.75 6.39 3.53
CA GLY A 31 2.06 7.64 3.20
C GLY A 31 0.56 7.58 3.49
N VAL A 32 -0.08 6.46 3.16
CA VAL A 32 -1.51 6.26 3.45
C VAL A 32 -1.75 6.11 4.94
N SER A 33 -0.89 5.41 5.69
CA SER A 33 -1.01 5.27 7.15
C SER A 33 -0.95 6.62 7.86
N GLN A 34 -0.08 7.53 7.42
CA GLN A 34 -0.01 8.89 7.92
C GLN A 34 -1.30 9.67 7.65
N ALA A 35 -1.89 9.52 6.46
CA ALA A 35 -3.16 10.14 6.13
C ALA A 35 -4.31 9.60 7.00
N VAL A 36 -4.38 8.28 7.21
CA VAL A 36 -5.38 7.65 8.10
C VAL A 36 -5.21 8.12 9.53
N ALA A 37 -3.98 8.23 10.04
CA ALA A 37 -3.73 8.72 11.39
C ALA A 37 -4.21 10.16 11.60
N GLY A 38 -4.24 10.99 10.54
CA GLY A 38 -4.66 12.38 10.61
C GLY A 38 -6.17 12.61 10.54
N VAL A 39 -6.90 11.81 9.76
CA VAL A 39 -8.33 12.08 9.45
C VAL A 39 -9.23 10.83 9.43
N GLY A 40 -8.67 9.66 9.69
CA GLY A 40 -9.36 8.37 9.61
C GLY A 40 -9.74 7.80 10.97
N THR A 41 -10.26 6.58 10.94
CA THR A 41 -10.67 5.80 12.12
C THR A 41 -9.73 4.62 12.37
N HIS A 42 -9.87 3.99 13.54
CA HIS A 42 -9.15 2.74 13.84
C HIS A 42 -9.52 1.61 12.87
N GLU A 43 -10.78 1.54 12.41
CA GLU A 43 -11.21 0.54 11.44
C GLU A 43 -10.58 0.78 10.05
N ASP A 44 -10.41 2.04 9.66
CA ASP A 44 -9.67 2.38 8.43
C ASP A 44 -8.21 1.90 8.48
N LEU A 45 -7.58 1.98 9.66
CA LEU A 45 -6.22 1.48 9.85
C LEU A 45 -6.16 -0.05 9.77
N LYS A 46 -7.13 -0.77 10.34
CA LYS A 46 -7.23 -2.23 10.22
C LYS A 46 -7.42 -2.66 8.77
N GLU A 47 -8.30 -1.99 8.03
CA GLU A 47 -8.51 -2.26 6.62
C GLU A 47 -7.24 -2.01 5.81
N LEU A 48 -6.52 -0.91 6.07
CA LEU A 48 -5.25 -0.60 5.44
C LEU A 48 -4.19 -1.68 5.68
N VAL A 49 -4.05 -2.15 6.93
CA VAL A 49 -3.12 -3.24 7.28
C VAL A 49 -3.47 -4.53 6.54
N LYS A 50 -4.77 -4.85 6.41
CA LYS A 50 -5.23 -6.02 5.66
C LYS A 50 -4.86 -5.90 4.18
N GLN A 51 -5.18 -4.78 3.54
CA GLN A 51 -4.83 -4.53 2.14
C GLN A 51 -3.32 -4.63 1.89
N TYR A 52 -2.50 -4.11 2.81
CA TYR A 52 -1.04 -4.21 2.73
C TYR A 52 -0.56 -5.66 2.78
N ASN A 53 -1.04 -6.45 3.73
CA ASN A 53 -0.63 -7.85 3.86
C ASN A 53 -1.07 -8.69 2.65
N ASP A 54 -2.29 -8.47 2.15
CA ASP A 54 -2.81 -9.16 0.96
C ASP A 54 -1.94 -8.84 -0.26
N LEU A 55 -1.64 -7.55 -0.49
CA LEU A 55 -0.84 -7.11 -1.64
C LEU A 55 0.64 -7.52 -1.51
N LEU A 56 1.20 -7.47 -0.29
CA LEU A 56 2.55 -7.96 0.00
C LEU A 56 2.69 -9.44 -0.35
N SER A 57 1.68 -10.25 -0.01
CA SER A 57 1.68 -11.67 -0.36
C SER A 57 1.69 -11.89 -1.87
N THR A 58 0.93 -11.09 -2.64
CA THR A 58 0.89 -11.16 -4.10
C THR A 58 2.24 -10.81 -4.71
N VAL A 59 2.80 -9.63 -4.39
CA VAL A 59 4.06 -9.16 -5.02
C VAL A 59 5.27 -10.01 -4.62
N THR A 60 5.26 -10.61 -3.43
CA THR A 60 6.37 -11.48 -2.99
C THR A 60 6.30 -12.87 -3.64
N LYS A 61 5.09 -13.35 -3.99
CA LYS A 61 4.92 -14.62 -4.73
C LYS A 61 5.36 -14.51 -6.19
N GLU A 62 5.23 -13.34 -6.79
CA GLU A 62 5.65 -13.08 -8.17
C GLU A 62 7.17 -12.92 -8.32
N ALA A 63 7.89 -12.75 -7.21
CA ALA A 63 9.35 -12.56 -7.18
C ALA A 63 10.17 -13.87 -7.07
N ILE A 64 9.53 -15.05 -7.06
CA ILE A 64 10.17 -16.38 -6.98
C ILE A 64 10.12 -17.09 -8.33
#